data_AF-A0A7X7K5X1-F1
#
_entry.id   AF-A0A7X7K5X1-F1
#
_cell.length_a   1.000
_cell.length_b   1.000
_cell.length_c   1.000
_cell.angle_alpha   90.00
_cell.angle_beta   90.00
_cell.angle_gamma   90.00
#
_symmetry.space_group_name_H-M   'P 1'
#
loop_
_entity.id
_entity.type
_entity.pdbx_description
1 polymer ?
#
loop_
_entity_poly.entity_id
_entity_poly.type
_entity_poly.pdbx_seq_one_letter_code
_entity_poly.pdbx_strand_id
1 'polypeptide(L)'
;VDATGVGAGLASFLGQALGDQREGGHVVPVQFSARAKSDLGWDFLAIVETGRYRDYAEDQAPDTRQFWYEVGACQYEVAAGAGQTLRWGVWEPPAYDGAVARGHDDLLVSAALCAVLDRLGWTATGESAAVPVPDALAGIDAGGW
;
A
#
# COMPACT_ATOMS: atom_id res chain seq x y z
N VAL A 1 -1.88 -3.03 -6.80
CA VAL A 1 -2.69 -3.89 -5.90
C VAL A 1 -2.03 -5.25 -5.81
N ASP A 2 -1.95 -5.85 -4.63
CA ASP A 2 -1.48 -7.24 -4.48
C ASP A 2 -2.42 -8.20 -5.21
N ALA A 3 -1.89 -8.93 -6.17
CA ALA A 3 -2.61 -9.92 -6.97
C ALA A 3 -2.24 -11.37 -6.61
N THR A 4 -1.54 -11.60 -5.50
CA THR A 4 -1.20 -12.95 -5.03
C THR A 4 -2.37 -13.66 -4.37
N GLY A 5 -2.47 -14.97 -4.61
CA GLY A 5 -3.47 -15.83 -3.97
C GLY A 5 -4.89 -15.29 -4.14
N VAL A 6 -5.52 -14.94 -3.01
CA VAL A 6 -6.89 -14.38 -2.97
C VAL A 6 -7.02 -13.00 -3.62
N GLY A 7 -5.93 -12.25 -3.75
CA GLY A 7 -5.90 -10.93 -4.38
C GLY A 7 -6.09 -10.94 -5.89
N ALA A 8 -5.85 -12.07 -6.57
CA ALA A 8 -5.97 -12.18 -8.03
C ALA A 8 -7.38 -11.84 -8.53
N GLY A 9 -8.41 -12.31 -7.81
CA GLY A 9 -9.81 -12.03 -8.15
C GLY A 9 -10.15 -10.54 -7.99
N LEU A 10 -9.67 -9.92 -6.90
CA LEU A 10 -9.86 -8.49 -6.64
C LEU A 10 -9.17 -7.63 -7.71
N ALA A 11 -7.93 -7.95 -8.07
CA ALA A 11 -7.21 -7.23 -9.11
C ALA A 11 -7.92 -7.31 -10.47
N SER A 12 -8.44 -8.49 -10.83
CA SER A 12 -9.24 -8.69 -12.05
C SER A 12 -10.53 -7.85 -12.03
N PHE A 13 -11.27 -7.92 -10.91
CA PHE A 13 -12.50 -7.13 -10.73
C PHE A 13 -12.24 -5.62 -10.85
N LEU A 14 -11.21 -5.11 -10.16
CA LEU A 14 -10.86 -3.70 -10.21
C LEU A 14 -10.44 -3.26 -11.62
N GLY A 15 -9.68 -4.09 -12.35
CA GLY A 15 -9.31 -3.81 -13.74
C GLY A 15 -10.55 -3.69 -14.64
N GLN A 16 -11.54 -4.56 -14.46
CA GLN A 16 -12.81 -4.47 -15.20
C GLN A 16 -13.64 -3.24 -14.80
N ALA A 17 -13.68 -2.88 -13.52
CA ALA A 17 -14.51 -1.80 -13.00
C ALA A 17 -13.96 -0.40 -13.31
N LEU A 18 -12.63 -0.23 -13.25
CA LEU A 18 -11.95 1.05 -13.49
C LEU A 18 -11.53 1.22 -14.96
N GLY A 19 -11.48 0.13 -15.72
CA GLY A 19 -11.05 0.13 -17.12
C GLY A 19 -9.53 0.28 -17.29
N ASP A 20 -9.08 0.26 -18.55
CA ASP A 20 -7.67 0.33 -18.94
C ASP A 20 -7.26 1.72 -19.49
N GLN A 21 -8.10 2.74 -19.31
CA GLN A 21 -7.97 4.02 -20.01
C GLN A 21 -7.54 5.15 -19.06
N ARG A 22 -6.81 6.13 -19.60
CA ARG A 22 -6.29 7.33 -18.90
C ARG A 22 -7.33 8.10 -18.07
N GLU A 23 -8.61 8.00 -18.40
CA GLU A 23 -9.71 8.70 -17.70
C GLU A 23 -10.43 7.85 -16.64
N GLY A 24 -10.34 6.51 -16.69
CA GLY A 24 -11.05 5.59 -15.78
C GLY A 24 -10.22 5.11 -14.57
N GLY A 25 -8.91 5.35 -14.61
CA GLY A 25 -7.94 4.75 -13.69
C GLY A 25 -7.24 3.56 -14.34
N HIS A 26 -6.10 3.16 -13.79
CA HIS A 26 -5.33 2.01 -14.27
C HIS A 26 -4.94 1.13 -13.10
N VAL A 27 -5.27 -0.15 -13.18
CA VAL A 27 -4.92 -1.14 -12.15
C VAL A 27 -3.63 -1.82 -12.53
N VAL A 28 -2.60 -1.64 -11.69
CA VAL A 28 -1.35 -2.40 -11.79
C VAL A 28 -1.41 -3.58 -10.81
N PRO A 29 -1.61 -4.81 -11.30
CA PRO A 29 -1.53 -6.01 -10.46
C PRO A 29 -0.07 -6.31 -10.12
N VAL A 30 0.22 -6.60 -8.85
CA VAL A 30 1.56 -6.94 -8.37
C VAL A 30 1.54 -8.38 -7.89
N GLN A 31 2.27 -9.25 -8.58
CA GLN A 31 2.47 -10.64 -8.15
C GLN A 31 3.70 -10.71 -7.24
N PHE A 32 3.48 -10.78 -5.94
CA PHE A 32 4.55 -11.01 -4.99
C PHE A 32 5.20 -12.39 -5.15
N SER A 33 6.52 -12.33 -5.08
CA SER A 33 7.45 -13.44 -4.88
C SER A 33 8.54 -12.91 -3.95
N ALA A 34 9.40 -13.78 -3.41
CA ALA A 34 10.52 -13.33 -2.57
C ALA A 34 11.38 -12.26 -3.28
N ARG A 35 11.62 -12.42 -4.59
CA ARG A 35 12.35 -11.45 -5.40
C ARG A 35 11.57 -10.15 -5.59
N ALA A 36 10.29 -10.23 -5.98
CA ALA A 36 9.48 -9.03 -6.18
C ALA A 36 9.32 -8.21 -4.89
N LYS A 37 9.17 -8.87 -3.73
CA LYS A 37 9.12 -8.20 -2.42
C LYS A 37 10.48 -7.56 -2.07
N SER A 38 11.59 -8.24 -2.34
CA SER A 38 12.94 -7.69 -2.18
C SER A 38 13.14 -6.41 -3.00
N ASP A 39 12.86 -6.48 -4.30
CA ASP A 39 13.01 -5.35 -5.22
C ASP A 39 12.11 -4.17 -4.81
N LEU A 40 10.87 -4.46 -4.37
CA LEU A 40 9.95 -3.44 -3.86
C LEU A 40 10.49 -2.74 -2.61
N GLY A 41 11.09 -3.51 -1.68
CA GLY A 41 11.66 -2.95 -0.45
C GLY A 41 12.83 -2.01 -0.73
N TRP A 42 13.72 -2.37 -1.66
CA TRP A 42 14.83 -1.51 -2.06
C TRP A 42 14.35 -0.20 -2.68
N ASP A 43 13.38 -0.25 -3.59
CA ASP A 43 12.85 0.95 -4.21
C ASP A 43 12.09 1.83 -3.21
N PHE A 44 11.34 1.21 -2.29
CA PHE A 44 10.61 1.96 -1.27
C PHE A 44 11.55 2.67 -0.30
N LEU A 45 12.65 2.03 0.11
CA LEU A 45 13.70 2.69 0.89
C LEU A 45 14.23 3.93 0.16
N ALA A 46 14.51 3.84 -1.14
CA ALA A 46 14.96 5.00 -1.91
C ALA A 46 13.92 6.14 -1.94
N ILE A 47 12.63 5.83 -1.98
CA ILE A 47 11.55 6.85 -1.91
C ILE A 47 11.49 7.49 -0.51
N VAL A 48 11.62 6.69 0.55
CA VAL A 48 11.60 7.17 1.93
C VAL A 48 12.82 8.05 2.23
N GLU A 49 14.02 7.59 1.89
CA GLU A 49 15.29 8.31 2.15
C GLU A 49 15.37 9.64 1.41
N THR A 50 14.68 9.76 0.27
CA THR A 50 14.59 11.01 -0.50
C THR A 50 13.44 11.92 -0.05
N GLY A 51 12.70 11.54 1.00
CA GLY A 51 11.60 12.33 1.55
C GLY A 51 10.37 12.44 0.65
N ARG A 52 10.24 11.54 -0.34
CA ARG A 52 9.14 11.52 -1.31
C ARG A 52 7.91 10.78 -0.79
N TYR A 53 8.09 9.89 0.20
CA TYR A 53 6.98 9.27 0.90
C TYR A 53 6.51 10.14 2.06
N ARG A 54 5.19 10.30 2.20
CA ARG A 54 4.55 10.93 3.36
C ARG A 54 3.28 10.16 3.68
N ASP A 55 3.08 9.91 4.96
CA ASP A 55 1.83 9.38 5.50
C ASP A 55 1.27 10.34 6.54
N TYR A 56 0.06 10.06 7.02
CA TYR A 56 -0.54 10.79 8.13
C TYR A 56 0.22 10.54 9.44
N ALA A 57 0.18 11.50 10.36
CA ALA A 57 0.97 11.49 11.58
C ALA A 57 0.72 10.26 12.48
N GLU A 58 1.74 9.88 13.26
CA GLU A 58 1.62 8.86 14.30
C GLU A 58 0.88 9.42 15.52
N ASP A 59 -0.45 9.48 15.43
CA ASP A 59 -1.32 9.98 16.50
C ASP A 59 -1.98 8.87 17.31
N GLN A 60 -1.67 7.61 16.99
CA GLN A 60 -2.20 6.41 17.65
C GLN A 60 -3.73 6.27 17.53
N ALA A 61 -4.36 6.98 16.59
CA ALA A 61 -5.77 6.85 16.28
C ALA A 61 -6.10 5.46 15.70
N PRO A 62 -7.36 4.99 15.80
CA PRO A 62 -7.76 3.67 15.31
C PRO A 62 -7.38 3.36 13.86
N ASP A 63 -7.39 4.36 12.99
CA ASP A 63 -7.09 4.28 11.55
C ASP A 63 -5.60 4.41 11.21
N THR A 64 -4.77 4.92 12.12
CA THR A 64 -3.33 5.17 11.88
C THR A 64 -2.43 4.21 12.64
N ARG A 65 -2.90 3.72 13.79
CA ARG A 65 -2.07 2.95 14.74
C ARG A 65 -1.53 1.66 14.16
N GLN A 66 -2.30 0.97 13.32
CA GLN A 66 -1.88 -0.29 12.72
C GLN A 66 -0.69 -0.05 11.79
N PHE A 67 -0.78 0.96 10.91
CA PHE A 67 0.31 1.30 9.99
C PHE A 67 1.59 1.63 10.75
N TRP A 68 1.51 2.52 11.75
CA TRP A 68 2.70 2.92 12.51
C TRP A 68 3.27 1.81 13.39
N TYR A 69 2.43 0.89 13.87
CA TYR A 69 2.93 -0.34 14.49
C TYR A 69 3.76 -1.16 13.50
N GLU A 70 3.24 -1.41 12.30
CA GLU A 70 3.94 -2.20 11.28
C GLU A 70 5.27 -1.56 10.87
N VAL A 71 5.30 -0.23 10.71
CA VAL A 71 6.52 0.55 10.45
C VAL A 71 7.56 0.32 11.57
N GLY A 72 7.14 0.45 12.83
CA GLY A 72 8.04 0.29 13.98
C GLY A 72 8.50 -1.14 14.22
N ALA A 73 7.66 -2.13 13.90
CA ALA A 73 7.94 -3.55 14.08
C ALA A 73 8.66 -4.20 12.89
N CYS A 74 8.73 -3.52 11.75
CA CYS A 74 9.37 -4.03 10.54
C CYS A 74 10.85 -4.32 10.78
N GLN A 75 11.25 -5.55 10.46
CA GLN A 75 12.63 -6.01 10.48
C GLN A 75 13.10 -6.31 9.06
N TYR A 76 14.41 -6.38 8.88
CA TYR A 76 14.99 -6.75 7.59
C TYR A 76 16.28 -7.55 7.74
N GLU A 77 16.57 -8.33 6.70
CA GLU A 77 17.78 -9.10 6.50
C GLU A 77 18.24 -8.92 5.06
N VAL A 78 19.53 -8.63 4.86
CA VAL A 78 20.14 -8.59 3.52
C VAL A 78 20.99 -9.85 3.35
N ALA A 79 20.65 -10.66 2.34
CA ALA A 79 21.38 -11.88 2.06
C ALA A 79 22.84 -11.60 1.65
N ALA A 80 23.77 -12.38 2.17
CA ALA A 80 25.17 -12.32 1.78
C ALA A 80 25.35 -12.85 0.35
N GLY A 81 25.67 -11.96 -0.60
CA GLY A 81 25.92 -12.31 -2.00
C GLY A 81 25.76 -11.11 -2.93
N ALA A 82 26.16 -11.28 -4.19
CA ALA A 82 26.12 -10.21 -5.20
C ALA A 82 24.70 -9.66 -5.49
N GLY A 83 23.65 -10.45 -5.19
CA GLY A 83 22.27 -10.05 -5.43
C GLY A 83 21.65 -9.20 -4.32
N GLN A 84 22.28 -9.09 -3.15
CA GLN A 84 21.81 -8.29 -2.00
C GLN A 84 20.29 -8.41 -1.75
N THR A 85 19.75 -9.63 -1.80
CA THR A 85 18.31 -9.85 -1.66
C THR A 85 17.85 -9.40 -0.27
N LEU A 86 16.86 -8.52 -0.25
CA LEU A 86 16.25 -7.98 0.96
C LEU A 86 15.04 -8.83 1.36
N ARG A 87 15.10 -9.41 2.55
CA ARG A 87 13.92 -9.96 3.24
C ARG A 87 13.49 -8.92 4.26
N TRP A 88 12.23 -8.55 4.25
CA TRP A 88 11.71 -7.55 5.16
C TRP A 88 10.24 -7.81 5.49
N GLY A 89 9.79 -7.30 6.62
CA GLY A 89 8.43 -7.44 7.13
C GLY A 89 8.38 -7.51 8.65
N VAL A 90 7.19 -7.72 9.19
CA VAL A 90 6.98 -7.94 10.62
C VAL A 90 7.08 -9.45 10.89
N TRP A 91 8.10 -9.87 11.65
CA TRP A 91 8.39 -11.30 11.88
C TRP A 91 7.85 -11.84 13.21
N GLU A 92 7.13 -11.00 13.94
CA GLU A 92 6.46 -11.42 15.17
C GLU A 92 5.40 -12.49 14.88
N PRO A 93 5.16 -13.43 15.81
CA PRO A 93 4.03 -14.34 15.69
C PRO A 93 2.70 -13.57 15.59
N PRO A 94 1.77 -13.98 14.70
CA PRO A 94 0.49 -13.34 14.58
C PRO A 94 -0.30 -13.33 15.89
N ALA A 95 -0.77 -12.15 16.29
CA ALA A 95 -1.59 -11.97 17.49
C ALA A 95 -2.45 -10.71 17.35
N TYR A 96 -3.59 -10.67 18.04
CA TYR A 96 -4.45 -9.48 18.09
C TYR A 96 -4.73 -9.11 19.54
N ASP A 97 -4.44 -7.87 19.92
CA ASP A 97 -4.60 -7.37 21.30
C ASP A 97 -5.84 -6.50 21.50
N GLY A 98 -6.73 -6.44 20.50
CA GLY A 98 -7.91 -5.57 20.52
C GLY A 98 -7.67 -4.19 19.93
N ALA A 99 -6.42 -3.86 19.60
CA ALA A 99 -6.04 -2.58 18.98
C ALA A 99 -5.19 -2.77 17.73
N VAL A 100 -4.27 -3.75 17.74
CA VAL A 100 -3.29 -3.99 16.68
C VAL A 100 -3.24 -5.47 16.34
N ALA A 101 -3.21 -5.77 15.04
CA ALA A 101 -2.88 -7.08 14.50
C ALA A 101 -1.36 -7.21 14.32
N ARG A 102 -0.70 -7.84 15.28
CA ARG A 102 0.75 -8.10 15.30
C ARG A 102 1.12 -9.19 14.31
N GLY A 103 2.36 -9.19 13.84
CA GLY A 103 2.85 -10.20 12.88
C GLY A 103 2.39 -9.97 11.43
N HIS A 104 1.72 -8.85 11.16
CA HIS A 104 1.24 -8.44 9.84
C HIS A 104 2.08 -7.27 9.31
N ASP A 105 2.25 -7.20 8.00
CA ASP A 105 2.92 -6.10 7.30
C ASP A 105 2.10 -5.58 6.11
N ASP A 106 0.78 -5.83 6.12
CA ASP A 106 -0.12 -5.59 5.00
C ASP A 106 -0.23 -4.09 4.64
N LEU A 107 -0.31 -3.20 5.64
CA LEU A 107 -0.39 -1.75 5.41
C LEU A 107 0.97 -1.19 4.99
N LEU A 108 2.05 -1.66 5.60
CA LEU A 108 3.41 -1.28 5.21
C LEU A 108 3.76 -1.75 3.79
N VAL A 109 3.38 -2.97 3.42
CA VAL A 109 3.52 -3.48 2.04
C VAL A 109 2.65 -2.67 1.08
N SER A 110 1.44 -2.29 1.49
CA SER A 110 0.57 -1.43 0.69
C SER A 110 1.19 -0.05 0.44
N ALA A 111 1.80 0.56 1.45
CA ALA A 111 2.58 1.80 1.30
C ALA A 111 3.74 1.62 0.31
N ALA A 112 4.47 0.50 0.40
CA ALA A 112 5.58 0.20 -0.48
C ALA A 112 5.15 0.04 -1.95
N LEU A 113 3.89 -0.31 -2.25
CA LEU A 113 3.38 -0.39 -3.62
C LEU A 113 3.46 0.95 -4.37
N CYS A 114 3.55 2.09 -3.68
CA CYS A 114 3.84 3.39 -4.32
C CYS A 114 5.16 3.36 -5.11
N ALA A 115 6.12 2.50 -4.76
CA ALA A 115 7.36 2.34 -5.53
C ALA A 115 7.13 1.77 -6.94
N VAL A 116 6.05 1.02 -7.16
CA VAL A 116 5.68 0.55 -8.50
C VAL A 116 5.30 1.73 -9.41
N LEU A 117 4.72 2.78 -8.84
CA LEU A 117 4.33 4.00 -9.56
C LEU A 117 5.55 4.81 -10.01
N ASP A 118 6.64 4.81 -9.25
CA ASP A 118 7.87 5.55 -9.57
C ASP A 118 8.55 5.04 -10.85
N ARG A 119 8.30 3.77 -11.21
CA ARG A 119 8.83 3.13 -12.42
C ARG A 119 8.01 3.46 -13.69
N LEU A 120 6.83 4.03 -13.54
CA LEU A 120 5.95 4.31 -14.68
C LEU A 120 6.38 5.61 -15.36
N GLY A 121 6.31 5.62 -16.69
CA GLY A 121 6.56 6.83 -17.47
C GLY A 121 5.44 7.84 -17.29
N TRP A 122 5.64 8.82 -16.40
CA TRP A 122 4.70 9.92 -16.21
C TRP A 122 4.83 10.92 -17.36
N THR A 123 3.91 10.87 -18.33
CA THR A 123 3.87 11.81 -19.47
C THR A 123 3.00 13.05 -19.22
N ALA A 124 2.40 13.18 -18.04
CA ALA A 124 1.43 14.22 -17.75
C ALA A 124 1.82 15.04 -16.51
N THR A 125 2.02 16.33 -16.70
CA THR A 125 1.89 17.35 -15.65
C THR A 125 0.40 17.68 -15.52
N GLY A 126 -0.35 16.85 -14.81
CA GLY A 126 -1.73 17.17 -14.42
C GLY A 126 -1.74 17.96 -13.11
N GLU A 127 -2.71 18.85 -12.91
CA GLU A 127 -2.96 19.44 -11.59
C GLU A 127 -3.48 18.35 -10.64
N SER A 128 -2.94 18.31 -9.41
CA SER A 128 -3.48 17.48 -8.34
C SER A 128 -4.93 17.89 -8.09
N ALA A 129 -5.86 16.93 -8.19
CA ALA A 129 -7.26 17.14 -7.83
C ALA A 129 -7.58 16.37 -6.54
N ALA A 130 -8.21 17.04 -5.58
CA ALA A 130 -8.90 16.36 -4.49
C ALA A 130 -10.29 15.96 -4.99
N VAL A 131 -10.62 14.67 -4.96
CA VAL A 131 -11.98 14.21 -5.25
C VAL A 131 -12.77 14.30 -3.93
N PRO A 132 -13.75 15.20 -3.81
CA PRO A 132 -14.60 15.22 -2.62
C PRO A 132 -15.40 13.93 -2.58
N VAL A 133 -15.25 13.18 -1.48
CA VAL A 133 -16.14 12.05 -1.19
C VAL A 133 -17.46 12.65 -0.71
N PRO A 134 -18.59 12.40 -1.41
CA PRO A 134 -19.89 12.83 -0.92
C PRO A 134 -20.16 12.22 0.45
N ASP A 135 -20.81 12.98 1.34
CA ASP A 135 -21.26 12.43 2.61
C ASP A 135 -22.23 11.26 2.35
N ALA A 136 -21.82 10.06 2.76
CA ALA A 136 -22.61 8.84 2.59
C ALA A 136 -23.95 8.88 3.33
N LEU A 137 -24.10 9.79 4.31
CA LEU A 137 -25.31 9.97 5.10
C LEU A 137 -26.25 11.06 4.56
N ALA A 138 -25.82 11.84 3.55
CA ALA A 138 -26.64 12.93 3.00
C ALA A 138 -28.01 12.46 2.46
N GLY A 139 -28.09 11.22 1.96
CA GLY A 139 -29.35 10.61 1.52
C GLY A 139 -30.29 10.22 2.66
N ILE A 140 -29.75 9.94 3.86
CA ILE A 140 -30.52 9.60 5.05
C ILE A 140 -31.06 10.89 5.70
N ASP A 141 -30.25 11.94 5.76
CA ASP A 141 -30.66 13.24 6.31
C ASP A 141 -31.74 13.94 5.46
N ALA A 142 -31.77 13.67 4.15
CA ALA A 142 -32.81 14.15 3.23
C ALA A 142 -34.11 13.32 3.28
N GLY A 143 -34.09 12.15 3.93
CA GLY A 143 -35.26 11.31 4.14
C GLY A 143 -36.13 11.87 5.26
N GLY A 144 -37.11 12.70 4.89
CA GLY A 144 -38.20 13.06 5.79
C GLY A 144 -38.88 11.80 6.36
N TRP A 145 -39.13 11.81 7.67
CA TRP A 145 -39.86 10.77 8.41
C TRP A 145 -41.23 10.47 7.80
#